data_AF-A0A8B5UC38-F1
#
_entry.id   AF-A0A8B5UC38-F1
#
_cell.length_a   1.000
_cell.length_b   1.000
_cell.length_c   1.000
_cell.angle_alpha   90.00
_cell.angle_beta   90.00
_cell.angle_gamma   90.00
#
_symmetry.space_group_name_H-M   'P 1'
#
loop_
_entity.id
_entity.type
_entity.pdbx_description
1 polymer ?
#
loop_
_entity_poly.entity_id
_entity_poly.type
_entity_poly.pdbx_seq_one_letter_code
_entity_poly.pdbx_strand_id
1 'polypeptide(L)' 'VERDSDGEIIYSDHTGLPKHYLAGHDVEEFIGVVKRWGANENVKRLIEVAKNPPFVSDLDISKCCGNCVIT' A
#
# COMPACT_ATOMS: atom_id res chain seq x y z
N VAL A 1 -6.15 -15.64 2.25
CA VAL A 1 -4.67 -15.57 2.27
C VAL A 1 -4.21 -16.53 3.34
N GLU A 2 -3.39 -17.50 2.98
CA GLU A 2 -2.86 -18.46 3.94
C GLU A 2 -1.94 -17.75 4.93
N ARG A 3 -2.01 -18.18 6.19
CA ARG A 3 -1.22 -17.66 7.32
C ARG A 3 -0.62 -18.85 8.06
N ASP A 4 0.45 -18.63 8.80
CA ASP A 4 1.03 -19.67 9.63
C ASP A 4 0.20 -19.92 10.91
N SER A 5 0.71 -20.79 11.78
CA SER A 5 0.07 -21.16 13.06
C SER A 5 -0.14 -20.00 14.01
N ASP A 6 0.70 -18.97 13.93
CA ASP A 6 0.66 -17.78 14.79
C ASP A 6 -0.16 -16.65 14.14
N GLY A 7 -0.66 -16.87 12.92
CA GLY A 7 -1.44 -15.91 12.16
C GLY A 7 -0.59 -14.91 11.39
N GLU A 8 0.72 -15.12 11.32
CA GLU A 8 1.66 -14.25 10.62
C GLU A 8 1.73 -14.53 9.12
N ILE A 9 2.37 -13.61 8.41
CA ILE A 9 2.55 -13.73 6.96
C ILE A 9 3.56 -14.83 6.68
N ILE A 10 3.23 -15.71 5.75
CA ILE A 10 4.13 -16.80 5.34
C ILE A 10 5.23 -16.26 4.42
N TYR A 11 6.48 -16.61 4.72
CA TYR A 11 7.65 -16.27 3.90
C TYR A 11 8.10 -17.46 3.03
N SER A 12 8.72 -17.16 1.89
CA SER A 12 9.31 -18.14 1.00
C SER A 12 10.72 -18.52 1.47
N ASP A 13 10.97 -19.81 1.71
CA ASP A 13 12.30 -20.29 2.14
C ASP A 13 13.39 -20.09 1.07
N HIS A 14 13.00 -19.96 -0.20
CA HIS A 14 13.92 -19.77 -1.32
C HIS A 14 14.30 -18.31 -1.56
N THR A 15 13.36 -17.38 -1.32
CA THR A 15 13.56 -15.95 -1.64
C THR A 15 13.64 -15.07 -0.40
N GLY A 16 13.22 -15.55 0.76
CA GLY A 16 13.11 -14.78 2.00
C GLY A 16 12.02 -13.69 1.95
N LEU A 17 11.16 -13.68 0.94
CA LEU A 17 10.11 -12.67 0.74
C LEU A 17 8.72 -13.20 1.14
N PRO A 18 7.77 -12.31 1.50
CA PRO A 18 6.38 -12.69 1.72
C PRO A 18 5.80 -13.45 0.52
N LYS A 19 5.14 -14.59 0.78
CA LYS A 19 4.53 -15.40 -0.28
C LYS A 19 3.32 -14.72 -0.93
N HIS A 20 2.65 -13.85 -0.20
CA HIS A 20 1.47 -13.14 -0.69
C HIS A 20 1.73 -11.63 -0.65
N TYR A 21 1.73 -11.01 -1.82
CA TYR A 21 1.82 -9.57 -2.00
C TYR A 21 1.03 -9.18 -3.26
N LEU A 22 0.68 -7.90 -3.39
CA LEU A 22 0.10 -7.38 -4.63
C LEU A 22 1.23 -7.22 -5.65
N ALA A 23 1.25 -8.07 -6.67
CA ALA A 23 2.15 -7.94 -7.80
C ALA A 23 1.57 -6.99 -8.85
N GLY A 24 2.41 -6.54 -9.79
CA GLY A 24 1.98 -5.63 -10.86
C GLY A 24 0.80 -6.17 -11.67
N HIS A 25 0.78 -7.48 -11.97
CA HIS A 25 -0.30 -8.09 -12.74
C HIS A 25 -1.64 -8.09 -11.98
N ASP A 26 -1.64 -8.25 -10.64
CA ASP A 26 -2.86 -8.16 -9.83
C ASP A 26 -3.52 -6.78 -9.98
N VAL A 27 -2.68 -5.73 -10.00
CA VAL A 27 -3.13 -4.35 -10.21
C VAL A 27 -3.67 -4.15 -11.62
N GLU A 28 -3.01 -4.70 -12.64
CA GLU A 28 -3.47 -4.63 -14.03
C GLU A 28 -4.81 -5.35 -14.24
N GLU A 29 -4.96 -6.55 -13.66
CA GLU A 29 -6.22 -7.29 -13.70
C GLU A 29 -7.34 -6.50 -13.02
N PHE A 30 -7.07 -5.94 -11.84
CA PHE A 30 -8.01 -5.12 -11.10
C PHE A 30 -8.49 -3.92 -11.95
N ILE A 31 -7.58 -3.22 -12.62
CA ILE A 31 -7.94 -2.12 -13.54
C ILE A 31 -8.88 -2.62 -14.64
N GLY A 32 -8.58 -3.79 -15.23
CA GLY A 32 -9.43 -4.41 -16.25
C GLY A 32 -10.83 -4.74 -15.76
N VAL A 33 -10.96 -5.28 -14.54
CA VAL A 33 -12.24 -5.59 -13.90
C VAL A 33 -13.05 -4.31 -13.66
N VAL A 34 -12.44 -3.28 -13.06
CA VAL A 34 -13.10 -2.00 -12.78
C VAL A 34 -13.54 -1.31 -14.08
N LYS A 35 -12.75 -1.39 -15.15
CA LYS A 35 -13.12 -0.85 -16.48
C LYS A 35 -14.35 -1.55 -17.06
N ARG A 36 -14.48 -2.87 -16.89
CA ARG A 36 -15.60 -3.64 -17.45
C ARG A 36 -16.90 -3.49 -16.66
N TRP A 37 -16.80 -3.52 -15.33
CA TRP A 37 -17.97 -3.63 -14.45
C TRP A 37 -18.27 -2.38 -13.65
N GLY A 38 -17.37 -1.39 -13.67
CA GLY A 38 -17.45 -0.20 -12.85
C GLY A 38 -16.93 -0.41 -11.42
N ALA A 39 -16.70 0.70 -10.72
CA ALA A 39 -16.23 0.69 -9.34
C ALA A 39 -17.37 0.42 -8.35
N ASN A 40 -17.14 -0.47 -7.38
CA ASN A 40 -18.02 -0.65 -6.23
C ASN A 40 -17.85 0.48 -5.20
N GLU A 41 -18.66 0.48 -4.12
CA GLU A 41 -18.63 1.55 -3.11
C GLU A 41 -17.26 1.70 -2.42
N ASN A 42 -16.58 0.60 -2.13
CA ASN A 42 -15.25 0.63 -1.50
C ASN A 42 -14.19 1.23 -2.44
N VAL A 43 -14.23 0.91 -3.72
CA VAL A 43 -13.33 1.48 -4.74
C VAL A 43 -13.65 2.96 -4.97
N LYS A 44 -14.93 3.36 -4.98
CA LYS A 44 -15.32 4.78 -5.03
C LYS A 44 -14.77 5.55 -3.83
N ARG A 45 -14.85 4.98 -2.62
CA ARG A 45 -14.27 5.59 -1.42
C ARG A 45 -12.75 5.73 -1.52
N LEU A 46 -12.06 4.73 -2.06
CA LEU A 46 -10.61 4.80 -2.32
C LEU A 46 -10.28 5.94 -3.28
N ILE A 47 -11.02 6.07 -4.38
CA ILE A 47 -10.86 7.15 -5.36
C ILE A 47 -11.07 8.53 -4.71
N GLU A 48 -12.11 8.68 -3.88
CA GLU A 48 -12.36 9.94 -3.18
C GLU A 48 -11.21 10.33 -2.26
N VAL A 49 -10.63 9.38 -1.51
CA VAL A 49 -9.44 9.67 -0.68
C VAL A 49 -8.25 10.04 -1.55
N ALA A 50 -8.01 9.31 -2.64
CA ALA A 50 -6.86 9.53 -3.53
C ALA A 50 -6.88 10.87 -4.28
N LYS A 51 -8.06 11.50 -4.42
CA LYS A 51 -8.19 12.85 -5.00
C LYS A 51 -7.68 13.96 -4.08
N ASN A 52 -7.53 13.69 -2.79
CA ASN A 52 -7.09 14.67 -1.81
C ASN A 52 -5.57 14.64 -1.67
N PRO A 53 -4.94 15.77 -1.29
CA PRO A 53 -3.53 15.76 -0.89
C PRO A 53 -3.31 14.82 0.30
N PRO A 54 -2.10 14.26 0.46
CA PRO A 54 -1.78 13.42 1.61
C PRO A 54 -2.00 14.20 2.91
N PHE A 55 -2.58 13.52 3.91
CA PHE A 55 -2.83 14.13 5.22
C PHE A 55 -1.52 14.50 5.94
N VAL A 56 -0.48 13.71 5.73
CA VAL A 56 0.86 14.01 6.22
C VAL A 56 1.52 14.93 5.20
N SER A 57 1.82 16.17 5.62
CA SER A 57 2.64 17.08 4.82
C SER A 57 4.02 16.45 4.58
N ASP A 58 4.72 16.88 3.53
CA ASP A 58 6.17 16.63 3.39
C ASP A 58 6.90 17.30 4.57
N LEU A 59 6.93 16.61 5.70
CA LEU A 59 7.63 17.04 6.89
C LEU A 59 9.06 16.54 6.76
N ASP A 60 9.96 17.49 6.54
CA ASP A 60 11.38 17.22 6.58
C ASP A 60 11.76 16.68 7.96
N ILE A 61 12.04 15.38 8.03
CA ILE A 61 12.40 14.66 9.26
C ILE A 61 13.58 15.33 9.96
N SER A 62 14.47 16.00 9.21
CA SER A 62 15.58 16.75 9.78
C SER A 62 15.10 17.85 10.75
N LYS A 63 13.93 18.46 10.49
CA LYS A 63 13.34 19.50 11.34
C LYS A 63 12.71 18.96 12.63
N CYS A 64 12.45 17.66 12.70
CA CYS A 64 11.87 17.01 13.88
C CYS A 64 12.94 16.58 14.90
N CYS A 65 14.17 16.37 14.45
CA CYS A 65 15.25 15.80 15.26
C CYS A 65 15.85 16.79 16.27
N GLY A 66 15.54 18.10 16.15
CA GLY A 66 16.06 19.19 17.01
C GLY A 66 17.56 19.50 16.87
N ASN A 67 18.35 18.59 16.30
CA ASN A 67 19.80 18.72 16.11
C ASN A 67 20.20 19.07 14.67
N CYS A 68 19.31 18.85 13.70
CA CYS A 68 19.63 18.91 12.27
C CYS A 68 19.43 20.32 11.66
N VAL A 69 19.05 21.33 12.47
CA VAL A 69 18.82 22.74 12.06
C VAL A 69 19.88 23.68 12.63
N ILE A 70 21.06 23.16 12.99
CA ILE A 70 22.23 23.98 13.32
C ILE A 70 23.10 24.09 12.05
N THR A 71 22.65 24.86 11.06
CA THR A 71 23.53 25.49 10.06
C THR A 71 22.88 26.77 9.57
#